data_AF-A0A2N2C6F9-F1
#
_entry.id   AF-A0A2N2C6F9-F1
#
_cell.length_a   1.000
_cell.length_b   1.000
_cell.length_c   1.000
_cell.angle_alpha   90.00
_cell.angle_beta   90.00
_cell.angle_gamma   90.00
#
_symmetry.space_group_name_H-M   'P 1'
#
loop_
_entity.id
_entity.type
_entity.pdbx_description
1 polymer ?
#
loop_
_entity_poly.entity_id
_entity_poly.type
_entity_poly.pdbx_seq_one_letter_code
_entity_poly.pdbx_strand_id
1 'polypeptide(L)'
;MVFKNDKPKLGIIKFVIISIVMIFILCILGYYVLGSIGIIYIKNGEGEKVYYFIEDMDADGTRENVKFVNHYCSYYRKNITDSYYTSNFIKIYLDDKEIYSNKICTLSPLTNPQIVDFSENNILKKQIYVHDRGGGPAIPMDYFFSIKHDKVELISKTVGH
;
A
#
# COMPACT_ATOMS: atom_id res chain seq x y z
N MET A 1 7.56 -30.54 -69.12
CA MET A 1 7.44 -29.86 -67.81
C MET A 1 6.90 -30.84 -66.79
N VAL A 2 7.76 -31.41 -65.95
CA VAL A 2 7.32 -32.28 -64.85
C VAL A 2 7.28 -31.41 -63.60
N PHE A 3 6.07 -31.02 -63.17
CA PHE A 3 5.87 -30.41 -61.86
C PHE A 3 6.15 -31.47 -60.80
N LYS A 4 7.34 -31.38 -60.19
CA LYS A 4 7.72 -32.19 -59.04
C LYS A 4 6.88 -31.72 -57.86
N ASN A 5 5.79 -32.44 -57.59
CA ASN A 5 4.98 -32.25 -56.40
C ASN A 5 5.72 -32.91 -55.23
N ASP A 6 6.70 -32.21 -54.67
CA ASP A 6 7.39 -32.64 -53.46
C ASP A 6 6.43 -32.49 -52.28
N LYS A 7 5.71 -33.59 -51.99
CA LYS A 7 4.90 -33.72 -50.78
C LYS A 7 5.82 -33.38 -49.59
N PRO A 8 5.45 -32.43 -48.71
CA PRO A 8 6.25 -32.15 -47.54
C PRO A 8 6.43 -33.45 -46.76
N LYS A 9 7.68 -33.87 -46.54
CA LYS A 9 8.01 -35.07 -45.76
C LYS A 9 7.25 -34.95 -44.44
N LEU A 10 6.41 -35.94 -44.12
CA LEU A 10 5.49 -35.94 -42.96
C LEU A 10 6.17 -35.49 -41.65
N GLY A 11 7.48 -35.72 -41.51
CA GLY A 11 8.29 -35.24 -40.38
C GLY A 11 8.44 -33.71 -40.30
N ILE A 12 8.56 -33.00 -41.43
CA ILE A 12 8.66 -31.54 -41.48
C ILE A 12 7.33 -30.90 -41.02
N ILE A 13 6.20 -31.44 -41.48
CA ILE A 13 4.87 -30.96 -41.08
C ILE A 13 4.66 -31.17 -39.57
N LYS A 14 5.00 -32.35 -39.05
CA LYS A 14 4.92 -32.64 -37.60
C LYS A 14 5.81 -31.72 -36.77
N PHE A 15 7.03 -31.45 -37.24
CA PHE A 15 7.95 -30.54 -36.56
C PHE A 15 7.40 -29.10 -36.49
N VAL A 16 6.84 -28.61 -37.60
CA VAL A 16 6.20 -27.28 -37.66
C VAL A 16 5.01 -27.19 -36.70
N ILE A 17 4.15 -28.21 -36.66
CA ILE A 17 2.99 -28.22 -35.75
C ILE A 17 3.45 -28.21 -34.28
N ILE A 18 4.43 -29.03 -33.91
CA ILE A 18 4.97 -29.07 -32.53
C ILE A 18 5.56 -27.71 -32.16
N SER A 19 6.26 -27.06 -33.08
CA SER A 19 6.89 -25.75 -32.85
C SER A 19 5.83 -24.66 -32.60
N ILE A 20 4.74 -24.66 -33.36
CA ILE A 20 3.63 -23.72 -33.17
C ILE A 20 2.95 -23.92 -31.81
N VAL A 21 2.70 -25.17 -31.41
CA VAL A 21 2.09 -25.48 -30.10
C VAL A 21 3.00 -25.04 -28.96
N MET A 22 4.31 -25.27 -29.06
CA MET A 22 5.28 -24.83 -28.05
C MET A 22 5.32 -23.30 -27.91
N ILE A 23 5.31 -22.57 -29.03
CA ILE A 23 5.26 -21.10 -29.02
C ILE A 23 3.97 -20.62 -28.35
N PHE A 24 2.82 -21.24 -28.66
CA PHE A 24 1.54 -20.88 -28.06
C PHE A 24 1.53 -21.08 -26.53
N ILE A 25 2.10 -22.18 -26.04
CA ILE A 25 2.25 -22.44 -24.60
C ILE A 25 3.15 -21.38 -23.95
N LEU A 26 4.28 -21.04 -24.58
CA LEU A 26 5.19 -19.99 -24.09
C LEU A 26 4.51 -18.61 -24.06
N CYS A 27 3.67 -18.28 -25.05
CA CYS A 27 2.90 -17.04 -25.06
C CYS A 27 1.88 -16.99 -23.92
N ILE A 28 1.20 -18.09 -23.63
CA ILE A 28 0.26 -18.19 -22.51
C ILE A 28 1.01 -18.03 -21.18
N LEU A 29 2.09 -18.78 -20.98
CA LEU A 29 2.91 -18.66 -19.76
C LEU A 29 3.48 -17.25 -19.60
N GLY A 30 3.98 -16.65 -20.68
CA GLY A 30 4.45 -15.27 -20.71
C GLY A 30 3.36 -14.27 -20.33
N TYR A 31 2.14 -14.44 -20.82
CA TYR A 31 0.99 -13.61 -20.45
C TYR A 31 0.65 -13.74 -18.96
N TYR A 32 0.65 -14.97 -18.41
CA TYR A 32 0.41 -15.17 -16.97
C TYR A 32 1.53 -14.57 -16.11
N VAL A 33 2.80 -14.78 -16.50
CA VAL A 33 3.95 -14.23 -15.80
C VAL A 33 3.94 -12.71 -15.87
N LEU A 34 3.78 -12.10 -17.05
CA LEU A 34 3.69 -10.65 -17.21
C LEU A 34 2.45 -10.04 -16.55
N GLY A 35 1.32 -10.75 -16.52
CA GLY A 35 0.12 -10.33 -15.77
C GLY A 35 0.37 -10.33 -14.26
N SER A 36 1.03 -11.35 -13.74
CA SER A 36 1.42 -11.40 -12.32
C SER A 36 2.50 -10.37 -11.95
N ILE A 37 3.42 -10.06 -12.87
CA ILE A 37 4.43 -9.02 -12.72
C ILE A 37 3.81 -7.62 -12.87
N GLY A 38 2.86 -7.42 -13.78
CA GLY A 38 2.16 -6.15 -14.00
C GLY A 38 1.34 -5.69 -12.78
N ILE A 39 0.78 -6.65 -12.02
CA ILE A 39 0.16 -6.39 -10.70
C ILE A 39 1.19 -5.92 -9.66
N ILE A 40 2.46 -6.31 -9.81
CA ILE A 40 3.56 -5.88 -8.94
C ILE A 40 4.08 -4.49 -9.38
N TYR A 41 4.10 -4.19 -10.69
CA TYR A 41 4.69 -2.96 -11.23
C TYR A 41 3.82 -1.70 -11.19
N ILE A 42 2.48 -1.79 -11.10
CA ILE A 42 1.60 -0.62 -10.83
C ILE A 42 1.83 -0.03 -9.42
N LYS A 43 2.66 -0.68 -8.60
CA LYS A 43 2.88 -0.40 -7.18
C LYS A 43 4.22 0.28 -6.85
N ASN A 44 4.94 0.79 -7.85
CA ASN A 44 6.32 1.29 -7.72
C ASN A 44 6.45 2.81 -7.50
N GLY A 45 5.45 3.46 -6.90
CA GLY A 45 5.59 4.87 -6.51
C GLY A 45 4.35 5.51 -5.90
N GLU A 46 3.17 4.92 -6.09
CA GLU A 46 1.94 5.48 -5.52
C GLU A 46 1.72 5.11 -4.06
N GLY A 47 2.41 4.08 -3.56
CA GLY A 47 2.22 3.55 -2.21
C GLY A 47 2.88 4.35 -1.10
N GLU A 48 3.83 5.24 -1.35
CA GLU A 48 4.51 5.97 -0.27
C GLU A 48 4.02 7.42 -0.19
N LYS A 49 3.63 7.85 1.02
CA LYS A 49 3.33 9.24 1.35
C LYS A 49 4.14 9.66 2.54
N VAL A 50 4.83 10.79 2.40
CA VAL A 50 5.68 11.37 3.43
C VAL A 50 5.18 12.78 3.73
N TYR A 51 5.01 13.07 5.01
CA TYR A 51 4.60 14.37 5.52
C TYR A 51 5.59 14.83 6.58
N TYR A 52 5.91 16.11 6.55
CA TYR A 52 6.85 16.74 7.47
C TYR A 52 6.12 17.83 8.25
N PHE A 53 6.38 17.88 9.55
CA PHE A 53 5.91 18.91 10.45
C PHE A 53 7.08 19.42 11.29
N ILE A 54 7.01 20.68 11.68
CA ILE A 54 7.91 21.25 12.69
C ILE A 54 7.01 21.72 13.81
N GLU A 55 7.02 21.02 14.92
CA GLU A 55 6.07 21.22 16.00
C GLU A 55 6.69 20.84 17.34
N ASP A 56 6.31 21.53 18.40
CA ASP A 56 6.69 21.22 19.78
C ASP A 56 5.78 20.11 20.31
N MET A 57 6.16 18.84 20.13
CA MET A 57 5.26 17.70 20.36
C MET A 57 5.02 17.40 21.83
N ASP A 58 5.94 17.77 22.72
CA ASP A 58 5.87 17.51 24.15
C ASP A 58 5.59 18.77 25.03
N ALA A 59 5.41 19.91 24.39
CA ALA A 59 5.14 21.22 24.99
C ALA A 59 6.27 21.72 25.91
N ASP A 60 7.53 21.37 25.61
CA ASP A 60 8.71 21.83 26.34
C ASP A 60 9.31 23.15 25.80
N GLY A 61 8.77 23.66 24.69
CA GLY A 61 9.20 24.88 24.01
C GLY A 61 10.24 24.64 22.90
N THR A 62 10.75 23.43 22.75
CA THR A 62 11.60 22.95 21.66
C THR A 62 10.71 22.43 20.54
N ARG A 63 11.07 22.72 19.29
CA ARG A 63 10.31 22.22 18.13
C ARG A 63 11.08 21.10 17.47
N GLU A 64 10.45 19.94 17.33
CA GLU A 64 11.05 18.78 16.70
C GLU A 64 10.63 18.64 15.23
N ASN A 65 11.47 17.97 14.45
CA ASN A 65 11.14 17.58 13.09
C ASN A 65 10.35 16.28 13.10
N VAL A 66 9.05 16.36 12.89
CA VAL A 66 8.17 15.20 12.83
C VAL A 66 8.05 14.74 11.39
N LYS A 67 8.41 13.50 11.10
CA LYS A 67 8.21 12.87 9.79
C LYS A 67 7.22 11.73 9.90
N PHE A 68 6.08 11.86 9.23
CA PHE A 68 5.08 10.81 9.10
C PHE A 68 5.21 10.15 7.74
N VAL A 69 5.44 8.84 7.71
CA VAL A 69 5.52 8.02 6.50
C VAL A 69 4.41 6.99 6.52
N ASN A 70 3.64 6.92 5.44
CA ASN A 70 2.76 5.80 5.17
C ASN A 70 3.18 5.14 3.86
N HIS A 71 3.65 3.90 3.94
CA HIS A 71 3.71 3.03 2.78
C HIS A 71 2.45 2.18 2.76
N TYR A 72 1.57 2.35 1.78
CA TYR A 72 0.34 1.59 1.64
C TYR A 72 0.30 0.69 0.41
N CYS A 73 -0.47 -0.38 0.54
CA CYS A 73 -0.76 -1.34 -0.50
C CYS A 73 -2.27 -1.55 -0.54
N SER A 74 -2.90 -1.09 -1.62
CA SER A 74 -4.29 -1.43 -1.92
C SER A 74 -4.31 -2.75 -2.69
N TYR A 75 -5.10 -3.72 -2.22
CA TYR A 75 -5.30 -4.97 -2.94
C TYR A 75 -6.41 -4.78 -3.98
N TYR A 76 -6.08 -4.93 -5.26
CA TYR A 76 -7.09 -5.09 -6.30
C TYR A 76 -7.65 -6.51 -6.21
N ARG A 77 -8.93 -6.70 -5.84
CA ARG A 77 -9.59 -8.00 -5.99
C ARG A 77 -10.64 -7.99 -7.10
N LYS A 78 -10.58 -9.08 -7.84
CA LYS A 78 -11.25 -9.39 -9.11
C LYS A 78 -12.73 -9.77 -8.96
N ASN A 79 -13.23 -9.89 -7.72
CA ASN A 79 -14.59 -10.33 -7.40
C ASN A 79 -15.33 -9.28 -6.56
N ILE A 80 -16.61 -9.07 -6.89
CA ILE A 80 -17.51 -8.02 -6.41
C ILE A 80 -17.82 -8.10 -4.90
N THR A 81 -17.51 -9.22 -4.24
CA THR A 81 -17.93 -9.50 -2.85
C THR A 81 -16.85 -9.31 -1.79
N ASP A 82 -15.60 -9.09 -2.17
CA ASP A 82 -14.51 -8.90 -1.20
C ASP A 82 -14.32 -7.40 -0.93
N SER A 83 -14.57 -6.96 0.31
CA SER A 83 -14.31 -5.59 0.74
C SER A 83 -12.83 -5.24 0.53
N TYR A 84 -12.56 -4.17 -0.22
CA TYR A 84 -11.22 -3.66 -0.48
C TYR A 84 -10.55 -3.27 0.84
N TYR A 85 -9.45 -3.93 1.20
CA TYR A 85 -8.61 -3.53 2.33
C TYR A 85 -7.30 -2.95 1.82
N THR A 86 -6.92 -1.78 2.35
CA THR A 86 -5.60 -1.19 2.18
C THR A 86 -4.76 -1.53 3.40
N SER A 87 -3.59 -2.11 3.18
CA SER A 87 -2.56 -2.26 4.22
C SER A 87 -1.73 -0.98 4.27
N ASN A 88 -1.74 -0.27 5.40
CA ASN A 88 -0.92 0.92 5.65
C ASN A 88 0.21 0.57 6.61
N PHE A 89 1.44 0.79 6.19
CA PHE A 89 2.64 0.63 7.00
C PHE A 89 3.08 2.02 7.44
N ILE A 90 2.71 2.37 8.67
CA ILE A 90 2.93 3.69 9.24
C ILE A 90 4.26 3.70 9.98
N LYS A 91 5.07 4.71 9.72
CA LYS A 91 6.28 5.03 10.47
C LYS A 91 6.29 6.49 10.88
N ILE A 92 6.68 6.77 12.11
CA ILE A 92 6.79 8.13 12.63
C ILE A 92 8.21 8.33 13.15
N TYR A 93 8.82 9.44 12.75
CA TYR A 93 10.14 9.86 13.19
C TYR A 93 10.05 11.21 13.90
N LEU A 94 10.88 11.38 14.92
CA LEU A 94 11.13 12.64 15.63
C LEU A 94 12.62 12.93 15.51
N ASP A 95 13.01 14.05 14.91
CA ASP A 95 14.41 14.41 14.63
C ASP A 95 15.20 13.26 14.00
N ASP A 96 14.63 12.70 12.93
CA ASP A 96 15.14 11.56 12.15
C ASP A 96 15.27 10.22 12.91
N LYS A 97 14.88 10.15 14.18
CA LYS A 97 14.80 8.90 14.96
C LYS A 97 13.43 8.25 14.80
N GLU A 98 13.39 7.00 14.33
CA GLU A 98 12.15 6.21 14.25
C GLU A 98 11.64 5.91 15.68
N ILE A 99 10.42 6.37 15.99
CA ILE A 99 9.78 6.19 17.30
C ILE A 99 8.50 5.33 17.21
N TYR A 100 8.01 5.09 16.00
CA TYR A 100 6.85 4.23 15.75
C TYR A 100 6.97 3.53 14.41
N SER A 101 6.55 2.26 14.37
CA SER A 101 6.45 1.48 13.15
C SER A 101 5.39 0.40 13.34
N ASN A 102 4.29 0.48 12.61
CA ASN A 102 3.23 -0.52 12.69
C ASN A 102 2.41 -0.62 11.41
N LYS A 103 1.78 -1.78 11.22
CA LYS A 103 0.86 -2.04 10.12
C LYS A 103 -0.60 -1.88 10.59
N ILE A 104 -1.39 -1.10 9.86
CA ILE A 104 -2.82 -0.93 10.09
C ILE A 104 -3.58 -1.25 8.79
N CYS A 105 -4.62 -2.08 8.90
CA CYS A 105 -5.51 -2.39 7.78
C CYS A 105 -6.74 -1.47 7.83
N THR A 106 -7.02 -0.79 6.73
CA THR A 106 -8.12 0.19 6.59
C THR A 106 -8.85 -0.03 5.25
N LEU A 107 -9.86 0.78 4.93
CA LEU A 107 -10.58 0.69 3.65
C LEU A 107 -9.87 1.49 2.54
N SER A 108 -9.17 2.56 2.90
CA SER A 108 -8.39 3.34 1.95
C SER A 108 -7.05 3.81 2.54
N PRO A 109 -6.12 4.31 1.71
CA PRO A 109 -4.84 4.82 2.20
C PRO A 109 -5.01 5.94 3.23
N LEU A 110 -4.31 5.82 4.36
CA LEU A 110 -4.21 6.88 5.36
C LEU A 110 -3.37 8.04 4.80
N THR A 111 -3.98 9.19 4.60
CA THR A 111 -3.35 10.35 3.95
C THR A 111 -3.64 11.63 4.71
N ASN A 112 -2.83 12.65 4.46
CA ASN A 112 -2.98 14.02 4.99
C ASN A 112 -3.06 14.07 6.52
N PRO A 113 -2.06 13.53 7.25
CA PRO A 113 -1.96 13.68 8.69
C PRO A 113 -2.01 15.17 9.10
N GLN A 114 -2.60 15.46 10.25
CA GLN A 114 -2.68 16.80 10.85
C GLN A 114 -2.28 16.73 12.32
N ILE A 115 -1.63 17.78 12.82
CA ILE A 115 -1.41 17.93 14.26
C ILE A 115 -2.67 18.51 14.89
N VAL A 116 -3.13 17.90 15.97
CA VAL A 116 -4.23 18.40 16.79
C VAL A 116 -3.78 18.52 18.24
N ASP A 117 -4.10 19.66 18.86
CA ASP A 117 -3.88 19.89 20.27
C ASP A 117 -5.03 19.30 21.07
N PHE A 118 -4.70 18.42 22.02
CA PHE A 118 -5.64 17.83 22.95
C PHE A 118 -5.22 18.20 24.37
N SER A 119 -6.06 18.97 25.06
CA SER A 119 -5.82 19.36 26.45
C SER A 119 -6.69 18.54 27.38
N GLU A 120 -6.05 17.77 28.27
CA GLU A 120 -6.72 17.09 29.38
C GLU A 120 -6.03 17.50 30.66
N ASN A 121 -6.80 17.93 31.67
CA ASN A 121 -6.30 18.21 33.01
C ASN A 121 -5.06 19.14 33.05
N ASN A 122 -5.06 20.23 32.26
CA ASN A 122 -3.97 21.20 32.13
C ASN A 122 -2.64 20.64 31.58
N ILE A 123 -2.64 19.44 30.99
CA ILE A 123 -1.50 18.91 30.25
C ILE A 123 -1.78 19.09 28.76
N LEU A 124 -0.92 19.84 28.07
CA LEU A 124 -0.91 19.93 26.61
C LEU A 124 -0.42 18.58 26.06
N LYS A 125 -1.27 17.88 25.31
CA LYS A 125 -0.90 16.67 24.57
C LYS A 125 -1.14 16.93 23.08
N LYS A 126 -0.12 16.75 22.25
CA LYS A 126 -0.30 16.82 20.78
C LYS A 126 -0.46 15.43 20.19
N GLN A 127 -1.30 15.33 19.17
CA GLN A 127 -1.56 14.08 18.47
C GLN A 127 -1.47 14.27 16.96
N ILE A 128 -1.01 13.24 16.26
CA ILE A 128 -1.15 13.15 14.81
C ILE A 128 -2.49 12.49 14.52
N TYR A 129 -3.42 13.25 13.96
CA TYR A 129 -4.69 12.79 13.45
C TYR A 129 -4.56 12.38 11.99
N VAL A 130 -5.08 11.21 11.64
CA VAL A 130 -5.14 10.72 10.26
C VAL A 130 -6.51 10.15 9.96
N HIS A 131 -7.11 10.65 8.89
CA HIS A 131 -8.45 10.25 8.44
C HIS A 131 -8.36 9.27 7.27
N ASP A 132 -9.14 8.18 7.34
CA ASP A 132 -9.42 7.31 6.21
C ASP A 132 -10.52 7.94 5.35
N ARG A 133 -10.32 8.07 4.04
CA ARG A 133 -11.34 8.59 3.10
C ARG A 133 -12.54 7.64 2.93
N GLY A 134 -12.49 6.43 3.46
CA GLY A 134 -13.48 5.37 3.29
C GLY A 134 -14.59 5.35 4.34
N GLY A 135 -15.85 5.25 3.88
CA GLY A 135 -17.06 5.21 4.70
C GLY A 135 -17.54 3.80 5.07
N GLY A 136 -18.01 3.65 6.31
CA GLY A 136 -18.70 2.47 6.83
C GLY A 136 -18.65 2.42 8.36
N PRO A 137 -19.69 1.91 9.06
CA PRO A 137 -19.78 1.99 10.53
C PRO A 137 -18.92 0.95 11.28
N ALA A 138 -18.37 -0.05 10.58
CA ALA A 138 -17.75 -1.22 11.22
C ALA A 138 -16.25 -1.09 11.52
N ILE A 139 -15.56 -0.08 10.96
CA ILE A 139 -14.11 0.10 11.10
C ILE A 139 -13.84 1.58 11.43
N PRO A 140 -12.89 1.88 12.33
CA PRO A 140 -12.52 3.25 12.65
C PRO A 140 -12.09 4.00 11.40
N MET A 141 -12.73 5.14 11.16
CA MET A 141 -12.35 6.08 10.10
C MET A 141 -11.22 7.01 10.54
N ASP A 142 -11.00 7.12 11.85
CA ASP A 142 -10.08 8.07 12.46
C ASP A 142 -9.01 7.35 13.28
N TYR A 143 -7.76 7.77 13.09
CA TYR A 143 -6.58 7.23 13.76
C TYR A 143 -5.81 8.35 14.44
N PHE A 144 -5.52 8.17 15.73
CA PHE A 144 -4.82 9.16 16.56
C PHE A 144 -3.54 8.56 17.12
N PHE A 145 -2.41 9.16 16.76
CA PHE A 145 -1.09 8.79 17.28
C PHE A 145 -0.65 9.84 18.30
N SER A 146 -0.62 9.46 19.57
CA SER A 146 -0.11 10.32 20.63
C SER A 146 1.38 10.05 20.79
N ILE A 147 2.17 11.13 20.77
CA ILE A 147 3.61 11.06 20.99
C ILE A 147 3.88 11.59 22.39
N LYS A 148 4.57 10.80 23.22
CA LYS A 148 5.04 11.26 24.52
C LYS A 148 6.40 10.63 24.82
N HIS A 149 7.44 11.46 24.96
CA HIS A 149 8.74 11.08 25.51
C HIS A 149 9.24 9.71 24.99
N ASP A 150 9.63 9.66 23.71
CA ASP A 150 10.11 8.47 22.99
C ASP A 150 9.09 7.32 22.77
N LYS A 151 7.84 7.47 23.23
CA LYS A 151 6.79 6.46 23.00
C LYS A 151 5.66 7.03 22.17
N VAL A 152 5.24 6.26 21.17
CA VAL A 152 4.02 6.53 20.40
C VAL A 152 2.97 5.48 20.71
N GLU A 153 1.78 5.94 21.07
CA GLU A 153 0.62 5.09 21.29
C GLU A 153 -0.50 5.44 20.29
N LEU A 154 -1.09 4.41 19.68
CA LEU A 154 -2.30 4.55 18.87
C LEU A 154 -3.50 4.54 19.83
N ILE A 155 -4.11 5.70 20.08
CA ILE A 155 -5.06 5.89 21.20
C ILE A 155 -6.52 5.54 20.85
N SER A 156 -6.89 5.44 19.58
CA SER A 156 -8.28 5.07 19.26
C SER A 156 -8.44 4.28 17.97
N LYS A 157 -9.26 3.23 18.10
CA LYS A 157 -10.08 2.63 17.07
C LYS A 157 -11.52 2.95 17.45
N THR A 158 -12.06 4.12 17.10
CA THR A 158 -13.46 4.40 17.40
C THR A 158 -14.33 3.50 16.51
N VAL A 159 -14.92 2.46 17.09
CA VAL A 159 -16.07 1.77 16.51
C VAL A 159 -17.19 2.81 16.51
N GLY A 160 -17.65 3.21 15.32
CA GLY A 160 -18.71 4.20 15.18
C GLY A 160 -19.96 3.78 15.95
N HIS A 161 -20.61 4.76 16.56
CA HIS A 161 -21.95 4.65 17.15
C HIS A 161 -22.98 4.13 16.15
#